data_AF-A0A0B7MPG1-F1
#
_entry.id   AF-A0A0B7MPG1-F1
#
_cell.length_a   1.000
_cell.length_b   1.000
_cell.length_c   1.000
_cell.angle_alpha   90.00
_cell.angle_beta   90.00
_cell.angle_gamma   90.00
#
_symmetry.space_group_name_H-M   'P 1'
#
loop_
_entity.id
_entity.type
_entity.pdbx_description
1 polymer ?
#
loop_
_entity_poly.entity_id
_entity_poly.type
_entity_poly.pdbx_seq_one_letter_code
_entity_poly.pdbx_strand_id
1 'polypeptide(L)'
;MDDLRERIAYLQGLVEGLKLDEGKDEGRILKQVVDIIADLTDELEDLQVAVEDLEDYMDSFDEELFEEFEDDDDELDFDDDDEEFFCCEDDDIDYVEVECPQCHDIICFESDIIDDEDIIEVTCPNCSKVVFVNDGSMPMPEGWEKGEDD
;
A
#
# COMPACT_ATOMS: atom_id res chain seq x y z
N MET A 1 5.52 -20.31 20.00
CA MET A 1 5.92 -19.64 21.25
C MET A 1 6.31 -20.62 22.36
N ASP A 2 5.70 -21.82 22.42
CA ASP A 2 5.93 -22.80 23.49
C ASP A 2 7.39 -23.22 23.73
N ASP A 3 8.17 -23.47 22.68
CA ASP A 3 9.60 -23.81 22.79
C ASP A 3 10.43 -22.70 23.47
N LEU A 4 10.08 -21.43 23.23
CA LEU A 4 10.79 -20.30 23.84
C LEU A 4 10.45 -20.20 25.33
N ARG A 5 9.17 -20.36 25.68
CA ARG A 5 8.70 -20.43 27.07
C ARG A 5 9.34 -21.58 27.84
N GLU A 6 9.43 -22.77 27.26
CA GLU A 6 10.05 -23.94 27.90
C GLU A 6 11.54 -23.69 28.19
N ARG A 7 12.25 -23.04 27.25
CA ARG A 7 13.66 -22.67 27.43
C ARG A 7 13.86 -21.58 28.48
N ILE A 8 12.96 -20.61 28.58
CA ILE A 8 13.00 -19.56 29.61
C ILE A 8 12.67 -20.14 30.99
N ALA A 9 11.64 -20.98 31.09
CA ALA A 9 11.30 -21.68 32.33
C ALA A 9 12.45 -22.59 32.80
N TYR A 10 13.14 -23.26 31.86
CA TYR A 10 14.35 -24.01 32.17
C TYR A 10 15.46 -23.12 32.72
N LEU A 11 15.69 -21.93 32.13
CA LEU A 11 16.67 -20.96 32.62
C LEU A 11 16.32 -20.40 34.00
N GLN A 12 15.05 -20.07 34.26
CA GLN A 12 14.55 -19.65 35.58
C GLN A 12 14.82 -20.73 36.64
N GLY A 13 14.48 -21.98 36.34
CA GLY A 13 14.76 -23.12 37.22
C GLY A 13 16.26 -23.34 37.44
N LEU A 14 17.09 -23.09 36.43
CA LEU A 14 18.55 -23.17 36.55
C LEU A 14 19.10 -22.06 37.47
N VAL A 15 18.60 -20.83 37.34
CA VAL A 15 18.96 -19.67 38.17
C VAL A 15 18.59 -19.91 39.64
N GLU A 16 17.42 -20.48 39.90
CA GLU A 16 16.99 -20.89 41.25
C GLU A 16 17.85 -22.04 41.81
N GLY A 17 18.13 -23.05 41.00
CA GLY A 17 18.91 -24.23 41.40
C GLY A 17 20.39 -23.94 41.66
N LEU A 18 20.97 -22.98 40.95
CA LEU A 18 22.35 -22.54 41.13
C LEU A 18 22.55 -21.74 42.42
N LYS A 19 21.46 -21.32 43.10
CA LYS A 19 21.49 -20.40 44.24
C LYS A 19 22.47 -19.26 43.96
N LEU A 20 22.34 -18.64 42.78
CA LEU A 20 23.13 -17.47 42.41
C LEU A 20 23.02 -16.50 43.57
N ASP A 21 24.12 -16.40 44.32
CA ASP A 21 24.12 -15.79 45.65
C ASP A 21 23.62 -14.36 45.49
N GLU A 22 22.44 -14.04 46.02
CA GLU A 22 21.82 -12.71 45.89
C GLU A 22 22.74 -11.60 46.46
N GLY A 23 23.83 -11.98 47.13
CA GLY A 23 24.90 -11.12 47.61
C GLY A 23 25.98 -10.73 46.59
N LYS A 24 26.01 -11.28 45.38
CA LYS A 24 26.93 -10.83 44.30
C LYS A 24 26.16 -10.09 43.22
N ASP A 25 26.65 -8.91 42.86
CA ASP A 25 26.01 -8.02 41.88
C ASP A 25 25.74 -8.73 40.53
N GLU A 26 26.60 -9.67 40.11
CA GLU A 26 26.40 -10.41 38.87
C GLU A 26 25.20 -11.36 38.91
N GLY A 27 24.93 -12.01 40.05
CA GLY A 27 23.80 -12.92 40.22
C GLY A 27 22.45 -12.20 40.19
N ARG A 28 22.42 -11.00 40.79
CA ARG A 28 21.23 -10.13 40.78
C ARG A 28 20.91 -9.61 39.39
N ILE A 29 21.93 -9.22 38.62
CA ILE A 29 21.76 -8.79 37.22
C ILE A 29 21.25 -9.96 36.36
N LEU A 30 21.84 -11.15 36.47
CA LEU A 30 21.42 -12.31 35.69
C LEU A 30 19.96 -12.70 35.95
N LYS A 31 19.52 -12.65 37.22
CA LYS A 31 18.11 -12.89 37.57
C LYS A 31 17.18 -11.89 36.91
N GLN A 32 17.50 -10.59 37.01
CA GLN A 32 16.71 -9.54 36.35
C GLN A 32 16.69 -9.67 34.83
N VAL A 33 17.79 -10.08 34.21
CA VAL A 33 17.84 -10.30 32.76
C VAL A 33 16.91 -11.45 32.36
N VAL A 34 16.91 -12.55 33.11
CA VAL A 34 16.01 -13.68 32.84
C VAL A 34 14.56 -13.28 33.04
N ASP A 35 14.24 -12.50 34.07
CA ASP A 35 12.89 -11.98 34.31
C ASP A 35 12.42 -11.08 33.16
N ILE A 36 13.25 -10.13 32.71
CA ILE A 36 12.93 -9.26 31.56
C ILE A 36 12.72 -10.07 30.28
N ILE A 37 13.51 -11.12 30.06
CA ILE A 37 13.33 -12.00 28.88
C ILE A 37 11.99 -12.76 28.96
N ALA A 38 11.56 -13.15 30.16
CA ALA A 38 10.24 -13.75 30.35
C ALA A 38 9.13 -12.74 30.03
N ASP A 39 9.20 -11.53 30.59
CA ASP A 39 8.23 -10.47 30.32
C ASP A 39 8.16 -10.13 28.82
N LEU A 40 9.32 -10.03 28.15
CA LEU A 40 9.38 -9.81 26.69
C LEU A 40 8.75 -10.93 25.89
N THR A 41 8.81 -12.17 26.38
CA THR A 41 8.21 -13.31 25.69
C THR A 41 6.69 -13.31 25.83
N ASP A 42 6.17 -12.87 26.98
CA ASP A 42 4.73 -12.70 27.19
C ASP A 42 4.19 -11.56 26.30
N GLU A 43 4.85 -10.40 26.26
CA GLU A 43 4.46 -9.28 25.38
C GLU A 43 4.52 -9.64 23.88
N LEU A 44 5.48 -10.49 23.48
CA LEU A 44 5.55 -11.00 22.11
C LEU A 44 4.39 -11.94 21.78
N GLU A 45 3.85 -12.67 22.77
CA GLU A 45 2.70 -13.56 22.57
C GLU A 45 1.44 -12.74 22.34
N ASP A 46 1.24 -11.70 23.15
CA ASP A 46 0.15 -10.74 22.99
C ASP A 46 0.22 -10.04 21.63
N LEU A 47 1.43 -9.66 21.19
CA LEU A 47 1.62 -9.10 19.86
C LEU A 47 1.29 -10.09 18.74
N GLN A 48 1.66 -11.36 18.89
CA GLN A 48 1.35 -12.39 17.89
C GLN A 48 -0.16 -12.55 17.74
N VAL A 49 -0.90 -12.61 18.84
CA VAL A 49 -2.38 -12.67 18.81
C VAL A 49 -2.96 -11.44 18.12
N ALA A 50 -2.46 -10.23 18.43
CA ALA A 50 -2.94 -9.01 17.78
C ALA A 50 -2.67 -8.97 16.27
N VAL A 51 -1.60 -9.62 15.80
CA VAL A 51 -1.30 -9.77 14.37
C VAL A 51 -2.23 -10.79 13.73
N GLU A 52 -2.47 -11.94 14.37
CA GLU A 52 -3.44 -12.94 13.90
C GLU A 52 -4.85 -12.33 13.78
N ASP A 53 -5.30 -11.54 14.77
CA ASP A 53 -6.58 -10.82 14.72
C ASP A 53 -6.64 -9.81 13.56
N LEU A 54 -5.51 -9.19 13.20
CA LEU A 54 -5.43 -8.26 12.07
C LEU A 54 -5.46 -8.98 10.73
N GLU A 55 -4.79 -10.13 10.63
CA GLU A 55 -4.85 -11.00 9.45
C GLU A 55 -6.29 -11.45 9.20
N ASP A 56 -7.00 -11.93 10.22
CA ASP A 56 -8.42 -12.29 10.11
C ASP A 56 -9.30 -11.11 9.66
N TYR A 57 -9.01 -9.90 10.15
CA TYR A 57 -9.71 -8.69 9.72
C TYR A 57 -9.40 -8.31 8.27
N MET A 58 -8.15 -8.48 7.82
CA MET A 58 -7.78 -8.27 6.42
C MET A 58 -8.43 -9.29 5.49
N ASP A 59 -8.47 -10.57 5.87
CA ASP A 59 -9.15 -11.62 5.10
C ASP A 59 -10.65 -11.30 4.94
N SER A 60 -11.28 -10.71 5.96
CA SER A 60 -12.69 -10.28 5.87
C SER A 60 -12.94 -9.17 4.83
N PHE A 61 -11.94 -8.34 4.52
CA PHE A 61 -12.06 -7.36 3.44
C PHE A 61 -11.94 -8.00 2.05
N ASP A 62 -11.11 -9.05 1.91
CA ASP A 62 -10.95 -9.75 0.63
C ASP A 62 -12.25 -10.45 0.23
N GLU A 63 -12.94 -11.07 1.20
CA GLU A 63 -14.27 -11.69 0.98
C GLU A 63 -15.34 -10.66 0.58
N GLU A 64 -15.38 -9.48 1.20
CA GLU A 64 -16.34 -8.41 0.84
C GLU A 64 -16.03 -7.81 -0.54
N LEU A 65 -14.76 -7.71 -0.92
CA LEU A 65 -14.35 -7.23 -2.24
C LEU A 65 -14.69 -8.24 -3.34
N PHE A 66 -14.40 -9.53 -3.15
CA PHE A 66 -14.68 -10.57 -4.16
C PHE A 66 -16.19 -10.78 -4.40
N GLU A 67 -17.03 -10.66 -3.38
CA GLU A 67 -18.50 -10.76 -3.56
C GLU A 67 -19.08 -9.61 -4.39
N GLU A 68 -18.49 -8.40 -4.37
CA GLU A 68 -18.97 -7.26 -5.16
C GLU A 68 -18.53 -7.33 -6.64
N PHE A 69 -17.41 -8.03 -6.95
CA PHE A 69 -16.94 -8.19 -8.33
C PHE A 69 -17.42 -9.48 -9.03
N GLU A 70 -17.80 -10.54 -8.31
CA GLU A 70 -18.32 -11.77 -8.93
C GLU A 70 -19.74 -11.61 -9.51
N ASP A 71 -20.53 -10.63 -9.08
CA ASP A 71 -21.87 -10.34 -9.66
C ASP A 71 -21.81 -9.48 -10.94
N ASP A 72 -20.64 -8.93 -11.30
CA ASP A 72 -20.40 -8.15 -12.53
C ASP A 72 -19.57 -8.90 -13.59
N ASP A 73 -19.17 -10.16 -13.33
CA ASP A 73 -18.29 -10.97 -14.20
C ASP A 73 -19.05 -11.88 -15.20
N ASP A 74 -20.27 -11.47 -15.58
CA ASP A 74 -21.09 -12.18 -16.59
C ASP A 74 -20.87 -11.66 -18.02
N GLU A 75 -19.86 -10.80 -18.29
CA GLU A 75 -19.61 -10.32 -19.66
C GLU A 75 -18.18 -9.85 -20.04
N LEU A 76 -17.11 -10.23 -19.32
CA LEU A 76 -15.74 -9.89 -19.75
C LEU A 76 -14.98 -11.12 -20.28
N ASP A 77 -15.24 -11.44 -21.56
CA ASP A 77 -14.43 -12.35 -22.38
C ASP A 77 -13.07 -11.68 -22.64
N PHE A 78 -12.14 -11.77 -21.68
CA PHE A 78 -10.75 -11.36 -21.83
C PHE A 78 -10.05 -12.28 -22.83
N ASP A 79 -10.11 -11.92 -24.12
CA ASP A 79 -9.18 -12.41 -25.12
C ASP A 79 -7.82 -11.69 -24.89
N ASP A 80 -6.87 -12.49 -24.43
CA ASP A 80 -5.47 -12.24 -24.13
C ASP A 80 -4.73 -11.62 -25.33
N ASP A 81 -4.46 -10.29 -25.34
CA ASP A 81 -3.22 -9.73 -25.95
C ASP A 81 -2.95 -8.20 -25.87
N ASP A 82 -3.61 -7.34 -25.09
CA ASP A 82 -3.17 -5.92 -24.99
C ASP A 82 -3.29 -5.35 -23.57
N GLU A 83 -2.16 -4.91 -23.01
CA GLU A 83 -2.06 -4.09 -21.80
C GLU A 83 -2.64 -2.69 -22.06
N GLU A 84 -3.95 -2.58 -22.26
CA GLU A 84 -4.64 -1.29 -22.28
C GLU A 84 -5.22 -1.03 -20.88
N PHE A 85 -4.56 -0.14 -20.16
CA PHE A 85 -4.96 0.31 -18.83
C PHE A 85 -6.37 0.89 -18.91
N PHE A 86 -7.34 0.16 -18.37
CA PHE A 86 -8.76 0.50 -18.34
C PHE A 86 -8.97 1.77 -17.52
N CYS A 87 -8.91 2.94 -18.17
CA CYS A 87 -9.34 4.20 -17.61
C CYS A 87 -10.41 4.79 -18.52
N CYS A 88 -11.66 4.64 -18.08
CA CYS A 88 -12.82 5.44 -18.46
C CYS A 88 -13.49 5.08 -19.81
N GLU A 89 -14.26 3.98 -19.84
CA GLU A 89 -15.31 3.74 -20.83
C GLU A 89 -16.52 4.67 -20.60
N ASP A 90 -16.36 5.98 -20.80
CA ASP A 90 -17.50 6.87 -21.08
C ASP A 90 -17.33 7.32 -22.54
N ASP A 91 -17.96 6.58 -23.48
CA ASP A 91 -17.88 6.74 -24.95
C ASP A 91 -18.20 8.15 -25.49
N ASP A 92 -18.65 9.07 -24.62
CA ASP A 92 -19.06 10.44 -24.98
C ASP A 92 -18.01 11.52 -24.61
N ILE A 93 -16.90 11.18 -23.94
CA ILE A 93 -15.87 12.15 -23.51
C ILE A 93 -14.48 11.67 -23.96
N ASP A 94 -13.86 12.45 -24.84
CA ASP A 94 -12.49 12.21 -25.28
C ASP A 94 -11.49 12.62 -24.17
N TYR A 95 -10.61 11.69 -23.79
CA TYR A 95 -9.54 11.94 -22.80
C TYR A 95 -8.17 11.93 -23.46
N VAL A 96 -7.24 12.66 -22.84
CA VAL A 96 -5.88 12.81 -23.34
C VAL A 96 -4.86 12.57 -22.23
N GLU A 97 -3.80 11.82 -22.57
CA GLU A 97 -2.77 11.40 -21.63
C GLU A 97 -1.46 12.20 -21.79
N VAL A 98 -0.89 12.63 -20.67
CA VAL A 98 0.40 13.33 -20.63
C VAL A 98 1.28 12.77 -19.52
N GLU A 99 2.52 12.43 -19.84
CA GLU A 99 3.51 11.99 -18.86
C GLU A 99 4.08 13.18 -18.06
N CYS A 100 4.05 13.10 -16.73
CA CYS A 100 4.64 14.13 -15.87
C CYS A 100 6.18 14.11 -15.94
N PRO A 101 6.85 15.22 -16.29
CA PRO A 101 8.32 15.26 -16.42
C PRO A 101 9.09 15.17 -15.09
N GLN A 102 8.40 15.16 -13.94
CA GLN A 102 9.06 15.04 -12.63
C GLN A 102 8.89 13.66 -12.00
N CYS A 103 7.67 13.14 -11.97
CA CYS A 103 7.37 11.87 -11.30
C CYS A 103 7.19 10.71 -12.27
N HIS A 104 7.11 10.97 -13.58
CA HIS A 104 6.84 9.99 -14.62
C HIS A 104 5.49 9.29 -14.47
N ASP A 105 4.56 9.88 -13.70
CA ASP A 105 3.16 9.44 -13.67
C ASP A 105 2.41 9.93 -14.92
N ILE A 106 1.53 9.10 -15.45
CA ILE A 106 0.62 9.42 -16.54
C ILE A 106 -0.57 10.20 -15.97
N ILE A 107 -0.81 11.39 -16.51
CA ILE A 107 -1.92 12.26 -16.12
C ILE A 107 -2.92 12.31 -17.27
N CYS A 108 -4.16 11.90 -16.99
CA CYS A 108 -5.25 11.91 -17.95
C CYS A 108 -6.21 13.07 -17.65
N PHE A 109 -6.61 13.83 -18.67
CA PHE A 109 -7.57 14.93 -18.56
C PHE A 109 -8.42 15.05 -19.83
N GLU A 110 -9.58 15.70 -19.73
CA GLU A 110 -10.54 15.86 -20.84
C GLU A 110 -9.92 16.64 -22.01
N SER A 111 -10.15 16.19 -23.24
CA SER A 111 -9.64 16.83 -24.47
C SER A 111 -10.11 18.27 -24.62
N ASP A 112 -11.28 18.61 -24.09
CA ASP A 112 -11.86 19.96 -24.14
C ASP A 112 -10.93 21.02 -23.53
N ILE A 113 -10.10 20.63 -22.56
CA ILE A 113 -9.10 21.51 -21.92
C ILE A 113 -8.07 22.02 -22.94
N ILE A 114 -7.84 21.31 -24.05
CA ILE A 114 -6.90 21.66 -25.12
C ILE A 114 -7.49 22.69 -26.10
N ASP A 115 -8.82 22.76 -26.24
CA ASP A 115 -9.48 23.70 -27.14
C ASP A 115 -10.24 24.82 -26.38
N ASP A 116 -10.18 24.84 -25.06
CA ASP A 116 -10.84 25.86 -24.23
C ASP A 116 -10.33 27.29 -24.55
N GLU A 117 -11.24 28.26 -24.49
CA GLU A 117 -10.92 29.68 -24.68
C GLU A 117 -10.14 30.26 -23.49
N ASP A 118 -10.28 29.66 -22.30
CA ASP A 118 -9.57 30.03 -21.08
C ASP A 118 -8.22 29.29 -20.94
N ILE A 119 -7.20 29.98 -20.41
CA ILE A 119 -5.89 29.37 -20.15
C ILE A 119 -5.99 28.45 -18.94
N ILE A 120 -6.03 27.15 -19.18
CA ILE A 120 -6.06 26.11 -18.14
C ILE A 120 -4.66 25.51 -17.98
N GLU A 121 -4.23 25.39 -16.72
CA GLU A 121 -2.98 24.71 -16.33
C GLU A 121 -3.32 23.38 -15.67
N VAL A 122 -2.92 22.27 -16.28
CA VAL A 122 -3.09 20.94 -15.70
C VAL A 122 -1.92 20.68 -14.76
N THR A 123 -2.22 20.35 -13.49
CA THR A 123 -1.21 20.03 -12.47
C THR A 123 -1.22 18.56 -12.10
N CYS A 124 -0.04 17.96 -11.96
CA CYS A 124 0.11 16.60 -11.47
C CYS A 124 -0.34 16.49 -9.99
N PRO A 125 -1.21 15.54 -9.62
CA PRO A 125 -1.65 15.33 -8.23
C PRO A 125 -0.54 14.78 -7.32
N ASN A 126 0.44 14.06 -7.87
CA ASN A 126 1.54 13.49 -7.10
C ASN A 126 2.62 14.54 -6.73
N CYS A 127 2.99 15.42 -7.67
CA CYS A 127 4.09 16.36 -7.46
C CYS A 127 3.72 17.85 -7.52
N SER A 128 2.45 18.17 -7.78
CA SER A 128 1.90 19.53 -7.89
C SER A 128 2.62 20.44 -8.89
N LYS A 129 3.33 19.86 -9.87
CA LYS A 129 3.89 20.61 -11.01
C LYS A 129 2.91 20.68 -12.16
N VAL A 130 2.97 21.79 -12.89
CA VAL A 130 2.25 21.96 -14.16
C VAL A 130 2.81 20.98 -15.18
N VAL A 131 1.92 20.15 -15.72
CA VAL A 131 2.23 19.14 -16.75
C VAL A 131 1.81 19.58 -18.14
N PHE A 132 0.76 20.39 -18.26
CA PHE A 132 0.27 20.90 -19.54
C PHE A 132 -0.35 22.30 -19.37
N VAL A 133 -0.23 23.14 -20.41
CA VAL A 133 -0.84 24.48 -20.48
C VAL A 133 -1.45 24.68 -21.86
N ASN A 134 -2.71 25.07 -21.92
CA ASN A 134 -3.43 25.34 -23.17
C ASN A 134 -3.16 26.75 -23.74
N ASP A 135 -1.90 27.17 -23.85
CA ASP A 135 -1.51 28.49 -24.41
C ASP A 135 -0.76 28.37 -25.75
N GLY A 136 -0.71 27.17 -26.32
CA GLY A 136 0.02 26.86 -27.56
C GLY A 136 1.55 26.87 -27.39
N SER A 137 2.08 26.96 -26.17
CA SER A 137 3.52 26.92 -25.91
C SER A 137 4.11 25.50 -25.82
N MET A 138 3.26 24.50 -25.63
CA MET A 138 3.62 23.09 -25.50
C MET A 138 3.21 22.29 -26.74
N PRO A 139 3.98 21.26 -27.14
CA PRO A 139 3.53 20.32 -28.16
C PRO A 139 2.23 19.66 -27.73
N MET A 140 1.34 19.45 -28.70
CA MET A 140 0.10 18.76 -28.45
C MET A 140 0.38 17.29 -28.08
N PRO A 141 -0.34 16.74 -27.09
CA PRO A 141 -0.22 15.35 -26.69
C PRO A 141 -0.43 14.37 -27.87
N GLU A 142 0.26 13.23 -27.82
CA GLU A 142 0.16 12.19 -28.84
C GLU A 142 -1.27 11.60 -28.82
N GLY A 143 -1.91 11.51 -29.98
CA GLY A 143 -3.29 11.01 -30.12
C GLY A 143 -4.36 12.09 -30.30
N TRP A 144 -4.02 13.38 -30.13
CA TRP A 144 -4.97 14.47 -30.39
C TRP A 144 -5.03 14.82 -31.89
N GLU A 145 -6.17 14.55 -32.52
CA GLU A 145 -6.54 15.13 -33.81
C GLU A 145 -7.54 16.26 -33.58
N LYS A 146 -7.23 17.46 -34.08
CA LYS A 146 -8.17 18.58 -34.04
C LYS A 146 -9.44 18.16 -34.78
N GLY A 147 -10.58 18.09 -34.10
CA GLY A 147 -11.88 17.93 -34.74
C GLY A 147 -12.06 19.03 -35.79
N GLU A 148 -12.14 18.65 -37.07
CA GLU A 148 -12.64 19.54 -38.11
C GLU A 148 -14.15 19.67 -37.92
N ASP A 149 -14.57 20.63 -37.10
CA ASP A 149 -15.97 21.08 -37.08
C ASP A 149 -16.28 21.77 -38.42
N ASP A 150 -17.02 21.08 -39.29
CA ASP A 150 -17.63 21.59 -40.53
C ASP A 150 -19.17 21.70 -40.37
#